data_AF-A0AAV0E6Z5-F1
#
_entry.id   AF-A0AAV0E6Z5-F1
#
_cell.length_a   1.000
_cell.length_b   1.000
_cell.length_c   1.000
_cell.angle_alpha   90.00
_cell.angle_beta   90.00
_cell.angle_gamma   90.00
#
_symmetry.space_group_name_H-M   'P 1'
#
loop_
_entity.id
_entity.type
_entity.pdbx_description
1 polymer ?
#
loop_
_entity_poly.entity_id
_entity_poly.type
_entity_poly.pdbx_seq_one_letter_code
_entity_poly.pdbx_strand_id
1 'polypeptide(L)'
;MSSSKRGVNWNAKEDVVLCNAWVTISEDGAIGINQPGETFWGRIHEIFSAQSQIPRTRDAIESRFKIINNQCSQWKGCVRKANATLRSGSNLDDLDLHGFQS
;
A
#
# COMPACT_ATOMS: atom_id res chain seq x y z
N MET A 1 -10.07 14.11 35.67
CA MET A 1 -9.52 13.11 34.70
C MET A 1 -9.73 13.68 33.31
N SER A 2 -8.67 14.13 32.64
CA SER A 2 -8.75 14.68 31.29
C SER A 2 -9.08 13.55 30.31
N SER A 3 -10.23 13.65 29.65
CA SER A 3 -10.58 12.76 28.53
C SER A 3 -9.60 13.02 27.39
N SER A 4 -8.74 12.05 27.10
CA SER A 4 -7.91 12.08 25.90
C SER A 4 -8.84 12.01 24.69
N LYS A 5 -9.00 13.12 23.98
CA LYS A 5 -9.80 13.18 22.76
C LYS A 5 -9.15 12.26 21.73
N ARG A 6 -9.73 11.08 21.51
CA ARG A 6 -9.36 10.22 20.37
C ARG A 6 -9.55 11.04 19.09
N GLY A 7 -8.52 11.07 18.24
CA GLY A 7 -8.59 11.74 16.94
C GLY A 7 -9.70 11.15 16.07
N VAL A 8 -10.19 11.95 15.11
CA VAL A 8 -11.21 11.51 14.13
C VAL A 8 -10.71 10.27 13.40
N ASN A 9 -11.57 9.27 13.20
CA ASN A 9 -11.17 8.04 12.52
C ASN A 9 -10.86 8.31 11.04
N TRP A 10 -9.93 7.55 10.44
CA TRP A 10 -9.70 7.60 9.00
C TRP A 10 -10.89 7.01 8.25
N ASN A 11 -11.17 7.56 7.06
CA ASN A 11 -12.21 7.06 6.17
C ASN A 11 -11.69 6.84 4.73
N ALA A 12 -12.46 6.12 3.91
CA ALA A 12 -12.05 5.75 2.56
C ALA A 12 -11.80 6.96 1.64
N LYS A 13 -12.52 8.08 1.80
CA LYS A 13 -12.27 9.29 1.00
C LYS A 13 -10.92 9.92 1.37
N GLU A 14 -10.58 9.96 2.66
CA GLU A 14 -9.26 10.41 3.10
C GLU A 14 -8.14 9.50 2.57
N ASP A 15 -8.35 8.19 2.57
CA ASP A 15 -7.36 7.24 2.04
C ASP A 15 -7.13 7.46 0.53
N VAL A 16 -8.18 7.72 -0.24
CA VAL A 16 -8.05 8.04 -1.68
C VAL A 16 -7.27 9.34 -1.91
N VAL A 17 -7.58 10.40 -1.15
CA VAL A 17 -6.84 11.67 -1.23
C VAL A 17 -5.36 11.46 -0.92
N LEU A 18 -5.07 10.68 0.13
CA LEU A 18 -3.71 10.33 0.52
C LEU A 18 -2.98 9.55 -0.58
N CYS A 19 -3.58 8.51 -1.14
CA CYS A 19 -2.98 7.73 -2.21
C CYS A 19 -2.69 8.61 -3.44
N ASN A 20 -3.63 9.48 -3.83
CA ASN A 20 -3.43 10.40 -4.95
C ASN A 20 -2.29 11.37 -4.68
N ALA A 21 -2.24 11.98 -3.49
CA ALA A 21 -1.16 12.89 -3.11
C ALA A 21 0.22 12.19 -3.16
N TRP A 22 0.29 10.95 -2.67
CA TRP A 22 1.52 10.15 -2.73
C TRP A 22 1.94 9.86 -4.17
N VAL A 23 1.01 9.48 -5.04
CA VAL A 23 1.28 9.21 -6.47
C VAL A 23 1.78 10.47 -7.16
N THR A 24 1.10 11.61 -6.99
CA THR A 24 1.52 12.89 -7.57
C THR A 24 2.97 13.24 -7.23
N ILE A 25 3.36 13.10 -5.96
CA ILE A 25 4.75 13.40 -5.54
C ILE A 25 5.74 12.33 -6.00
N SER A 26 5.32 11.07 -6.10
CA SER A 26 6.18 9.98 -6.56
C SER A 26 6.44 10.01 -8.06
N GLU A 27 5.49 10.54 -8.84
CA GLU A 27 5.59 10.69 -10.30
C GLU A 27 6.17 12.04 -10.74
N ASP A 28 6.21 13.04 -9.84
CA ASP A 28 6.87 14.32 -10.11
C ASP A 28 8.38 14.08 -10.30
N GLY A 29 8.80 14.05 -11.56
CA GLY A 29 10.18 13.82 -12.01
C GLY A 29 11.19 14.87 -11.54
N ALA A 30 10.80 15.82 -10.68
CA ALA A 30 11.68 16.69 -9.91
C ALA A 30 12.48 15.94 -8.82
N ILE A 31 12.88 14.69 -9.09
CA ILE A 31 13.84 13.89 -8.31
C ILE A 31 15.24 14.47 -8.54
N GLY A 32 15.47 15.67 -8.05
CA GLY A 32 16.81 16.18 -7.78
C GLY A 32 17.26 15.67 -6.42
N ILE A 33 17.58 14.38 -6.32
CA ILE A 33 18.51 13.60 -5.46
C ILE A 33 18.80 14.04 -3.97
N ASN A 34 18.46 15.24 -3.50
CA ASN A 34 18.86 15.81 -2.21
C ASN A 34 17.71 16.55 -1.49
N GLN A 35 16.50 15.99 -1.50
CA GLN A 35 15.39 16.50 -0.70
C GLN A 35 15.28 15.60 0.54
N PRO A 36 15.64 16.06 1.76
CA PRO A 36 15.58 15.22 2.96
C PRO A 36 14.15 14.69 3.16
N GLY A 37 13.95 13.49 3.68
CA GLY A 37 12.63 12.84 3.79
C GLY A 37 11.54 13.68 4.47
N GLU A 38 11.94 14.70 5.25
CA GLU A 38 11.09 15.76 5.79
C GLU A 38 10.32 16.55 4.70
N THR A 39 10.95 16.79 3.55
CA THR A 39 10.35 17.46 2.38
C THR A 39 9.38 16.57 1.59
N PHE A 40 9.63 15.25 1.49
CA PHE A 40 8.75 14.34 0.74
C PHE A 40 7.37 14.24 1.41
N TRP A 41 7.33 13.90 2.69
CA TRP A 41 6.08 13.85 3.45
C TRP A 41 5.50 15.24 3.69
N GLY A 42 6.33 16.30 3.72
CA GLY A 42 5.87 17.69 3.72
C GLY A 42 5.02 18.01 2.49
N ARG A 43 5.52 17.73 1.28
CA ARG A 43 4.76 17.95 0.03
C ARG A 43 3.49 17.12 -0.06
N ILE A 44 3.52 15.86 0.39
CA ILE A 44 2.32 15.02 0.48
C ILE A 44 1.31 15.64 1.45
N HIS A 45 1.77 16.11 2.61
CA HIS A 45 0.93 16.77 3.60
C HIS A 45 0.30 18.06 3.06
N GLU A 46 1.03 18.86 2.29
CA GLU A 46 0.50 20.05 1.62
C GLU A 46 -0.62 19.71 0.63
N ILE A 47 -0.39 18.76 -0.29
CA ILE A 47 -1.41 18.32 -1.26
C ILE A 47 -2.63 17.74 -0.53
N PHE A 48 -2.40 16.88 0.46
CA PHE A 48 -3.47 16.30 1.26
C PHE A 48 -4.29 17.37 1.97
N SER A 49 -3.64 18.36 2.58
CA SER A 49 -4.30 19.43 3.34
C SER A 49 -5.12 20.36 2.44
N ALA A 50 -4.74 20.50 1.17
CA ALA A 50 -5.50 21.28 0.19
C ALA A 50 -6.78 20.56 -0.28
N GLN A 51 -6.82 19.23 -0.21
CA GLN A 51 -7.90 18.40 -0.76
C GLN A 51 -8.79 17.76 0.31
N SER A 52 -8.24 17.46 1.49
CA SER A 52 -8.95 16.84 2.59
C SER A 52 -9.75 17.87 3.39
N GLN A 53 -10.99 17.51 3.72
CA GLN A 53 -11.83 18.30 4.64
C GLN A 53 -11.44 18.11 6.11
N ILE A 54 -10.70 17.04 6.42
CA ILE A 54 -10.28 16.70 7.79
C ILE A 54 -8.79 16.98 7.91
N PRO A 55 -8.38 17.91 8.80
CA PRO A 55 -6.97 18.20 9.02
C PRO A 55 -6.28 17.01 9.70
N ARG A 56 -5.10 16.66 9.19
CA ARG A 56 -4.24 15.60 9.72
C ARG A 56 -2.84 16.16 9.90
N THR A 57 -2.10 15.64 10.88
CA THR A 57 -0.68 15.93 11.01
C THR A 57 0.11 15.12 9.97
N ARG A 58 1.29 15.60 9.59
CA ARG A 58 2.21 14.88 8.69
C ARG A 58 2.48 13.45 9.18
N ASP A 59 2.76 13.28 10.47
CA ASP A 59 3.07 11.96 11.02
C ASP A 59 1.87 11.01 11.01
N ALA A 60 0.65 11.55 11.16
CA ALA A 60 -0.58 10.75 11.03
C ALA A 60 -0.77 10.28 9.58
N ILE A 61 -0.51 11.17 8.61
CA ILE A 61 -0.55 10.85 7.17
C ILE A 61 0.46 9.75 6.82
N GLU A 62 1.71 9.92 7.22
CA GLU A 62 2.78 8.94 6.96
C GLU A 62 2.42 7.57 7.57
N SER A 63 1.99 7.56 8.84
CA SER A 63 1.59 6.34 9.54
C SER A 63 0.42 5.64 8.84
N ARG A 64 -0.56 6.41 8.36
CA ARG A 64 -1.70 5.87 7.62
C ARG A 64 -1.26 5.26 6.29
N PHE A 65 -0.41 5.93 5.53
CA PHE A 65 0.08 5.43 4.26
C PHE A 65 0.86 4.11 4.43
N LYS A 66 1.71 4.01 5.47
CA LYS A 66 2.42 2.75 5.78
C LYS A 66 1.47 1.58 5.97
N ILE A 67 0.34 1.79 6.64
CA ILE A 67 -0.70 0.77 6.83
C ILE A 67 -1.32 0.37 5.48
N ILE A 68 -1.72 1.35 4.67
CA ILE A 68 -2.32 1.10 3.34
C ILE A 68 -1.33 0.30 2.46
N ASN A 69 -0.08 0.74 2.38
CA ASN A 69 0.94 0.10 1.55
C ASN A 69 1.24 -1.35 2.00
N ASN A 70 1.22 -1.61 3.31
CA ASN A 70 1.35 -2.96 3.84
C ASN A 70 0.17 -3.85 3.43
N GLN A 71 -1.07 -3.34 3.52
CA GLN A 71 -2.26 -4.07 3.06
C GLN A 71 -2.20 -4.38 1.57
N CYS A 72 -1.80 -3.41 0.73
CA CYS A 72 -1.59 -3.62 -0.70
C CYS A 72 -0.50 -4.67 -0.97
N SER A 73 0.58 -4.68 -0.18
CA SER A 73 1.67 -5.65 -0.33
C SER A 73 1.23 -7.08 0.02
N GLN A 74 0.44 -7.25 1.08
CA GLN A 74 -0.15 -8.53 1.44
C GLN A 74 -1.11 -9.02 0.36
N TRP A 75 -1.98 -8.15 -0.15
CA TRP A 75 -2.90 -8.49 -1.24
C TRP A 75 -2.15 -8.97 -2.48
N LYS A 76 -1.11 -8.25 -2.92
CA LYS A 76 -0.22 -8.66 -4.02
C LYS A 76 0.40 -10.05 -3.77
N GLY A 77 0.83 -10.32 -2.54
CA GLY A 77 1.36 -11.62 -2.14
C GLY A 77 0.34 -12.75 -2.26
N CYS A 78 -0.88 -12.53 -1.78
CA CYS A 78 -1.99 -13.49 -1.89
C CYS A 78 -2.35 -13.76 -3.35
N VAL A 79 -2.49 -12.72 -4.18
CA VAL A 79 -2.79 -12.85 -5.62
C VAL A 79 -1.70 -13.65 -6.33
N ARG A 80 -0.42 -13.37 -6.04
CA ARG A 80 0.70 -14.14 -6.62
C ARG A 80 0.62 -15.63 -6.26
N LYS A 81 0.32 -15.95 -5.00
CA LYS A 81 0.17 -17.34 -4.54
C LYS A 81 -1.00 -18.03 -5.25
N ALA A 82 -2.16 -17.39 -5.33
CA ALA A 82 -3.31 -17.93 -6.05
C ALA A 82 -2.97 -18.22 -7.52
N ASN A 83 -2.31 -17.29 -8.20
CA ASN A 83 -1.87 -17.47 -9.59
C ASN A 83 -0.83 -18.59 -9.75
N ALA A 84 0.08 -18.75 -8.77
CA ALA A 84 1.05 -19.84 -8.76
C ALA A 84 0.38 -21.21 -8.55
N THR A 85 -0.57 -21.31 -7.63
CA THR A 85 -1.35 -22.55 -7.41
C THR A 85 -2.16 -22.93 -8.65
N LEU A 86 -2.80 -21.96 -9.31
CA LEU A 86 -3.52 -22.19 -10.58
C LEU A 86 -2.59 -22.72 -11.69
N ARG A 87 -1.35 -22.20 -11.78
CA ARG A 87 -0.32 -22.68 -12.72
C ARG A 87 0.29 -24.02 -12.33
N SER A 88 0.34 -24.33 -11.03
CA SER A 88 0.92 -25.58 -10.53
C SER A 88 -0.02 -26.78 -10.66
N GLY A 89 -1.27 -26.59 -11.10
CA GLY A 89 -2.18 -27.68 -11.49
C GLY A 89 -1.87 -28.31 -12.85
N SER A 90 -0.77 -27.91 -13.50
CA SER A 90 -0.35 -28.36 -14.83
C SER A 90 0.85 -29.33 -14.82
N ASN A 91 1.03 -30.10 -13.75
CA ASN A 91 1.91 -31.27 -13.74
C ASN A 91 1.15 -32.52 -13.29
N LEU A 92 0.00 -32.78 -13.90
CA LEU A 92 -0.65 -34.09 -13.89
C LEU A 92 -0.03 -35.02 -14.95
N ASP A 93 1.29 -34.95 -15.15
CA ASP A 93 2.03 -35.86 -16.04
C ASP A 93 2.91 -36.85 -15.26
N ASP A 94 2.80 -36.93 -13.93
CA ASP A 94 3.34 -38.04 -13.11
C ASP A 94 2.26 -39.12 -12.87
N LEU A 95 1.38 -39.34 -13.84
CA LEU A 95 0.43 -40.45 -13.87
C LEU A 95 0.60 -41.28 -15.14
N ASP A 96 1.77 -41.89 -15.35
CA ASP A 96 1.83 -43.13 -16.14
C ASP A 96 3.03 -44.04 -15.83
N LEU A 97 2.71 -45.32 -15.60
CA LEU A 97 3.49 -46.55 -15.78
C LEU A 97 4.82 -46.76 -15.02
N HIS A 98 4.70 -47.30 -13.81
CA HIS A 98 5.51 -48.47 -13.43
C HIS A 98 4.67 -49.47 -12.59
N GLY A 99 3.53 -49.87 -13.18
CA GLY A 99 2.92 -51.17 -12.90
C GLY A 99 3.40 -52.15 -13.96
N PHE A 100 3.79 -53.35 -13.52
CA PHE A 100 4.26 -54.50 -14.32
C PHE A 100 5.78 -54.55 -14.56
N GLN A 101 6.52 -55.08 -13.59
CA GLN A 101 7.65 -55.96 -13.90
C GLN A 101 7.21 -57.40 -13.61
N SER A 102 7.34 -58.20 -14.66
CA SER A 102 7.23 -59.67 -14.76
C SER A 102 8.23 -60.40 -13.88
#